data_AF-A0A9D9EQ93-F1
#
_entry.id   AF-A0A9D9EQ93-F1
#
_cell.length_a   1.000
_cell.length_b   1.000
_cell.length_c   1.000
_cell.angle_alpha   90.00
_cell.angle_beta   90.00
_cell.angle_gamma   90.00
#
_symmetry.space_group_name_H-M   'P 1'
#
loop_
_entity.id
_entity.type
_entity.pdbx_description
1 polymer ?
#
loop_
_entity_poly.entity_id
_entity_poly.type
_entity_poly.pdbx_seq_one_letter_code
_entity_poly.pdbx_strand_id
1 'polypeptide(L)'
;MDIFPGGAEAGLFEAFTAPDTNRLLFLERLLKAKDIPCTVVELAGRAHIAVRFGKGAYHPFFQTTTLIAHYDRDEGPPPSPGANDNSAACFLLVELAEKLLTRENHNIMILFTGGEEAGKQGIARQGAFALGTGLRRLNQTAGRVFVLDACGRGDTLILSAVAPPGGSVLHRRKIRAFYKDLEELRAEAAVLAQKSCPGRWLSLPTPYSDNAGLLAAGIPAQLITVLPREEAETLLRTAGGIPGEQFRRLLLAFRDTGNGAVPQTWRMMHTAQDTADTLTPEAFTLMRSFLDALSRDKTPV
;
A
#
# COMPACT_ATOMS: atom_id res chain seq x y z
N MET A 1 -15.62 2.12 9.27
CA MET A 1 -16.14 2.66 8.00
C MET A 1 -16.83 1.53 7.25
N ASP A 2 -18.16 1.53 7.17
CA ASP A 2 -18.89 0.45 6.48
C ASP A 2 -19.18 0.89 5.05
N ILE A 3 -18.34 0.42 4.11
CA ILE A 3 -18.42 0.77 2.69
C ILE A 3 -19.32 -0.19 1.89
N PHE A 4 -19.95 -1.17 2.56
CA PHE A 4 -20.87 -2.12 1.95
C PHE A 4 -22.30 -1.56 1.93
N PRO A 5 -23.18 -2.05 1.05
CA PRO A 5 -24.53 -1.51 0.87
C PRO A 5 -25.30 -1.37 2.19
N GLY A 6 -25.87 -0.17 2.42
CA GLY A 6 -26.61 0.16 3.64
C GLY A 6 -25.80 0.88 4.72
N GLY A 7 -24.48 0.99 4.56
CA GLY A 7 -23.62 1.81 5.43
C GLY A 7 -23.62 3.30 5.04
N ALA A 8 -23.49 4.20 6.02
CA ALA A 8 -23.40 5.65 5.78
C ALA A 8 -22.19 6.06 4.93
N GLU A 9 -21.16 5.20 4.84
CA GLU A 9 -19.90 5.46 4.14
C GLU A 9 -19.86 4.82 2.74
N ALA A 10 -20.86 4.00 2.37
CA ALA A 10 -20.97 3.41 1.03
C ALA A 10 -21.11 4.49 -0.05
N GLY A 11 -21.95 5.52 0.19
CA GLY A 11 -22.12 6.64 -0.75
C GLY A 11 -20.84 7.47 -0.94
N LEU A 12 -19.98 7.58 0.08
CA LEU A 12 -18.68 8.25 -0.04
C LEU A 12 -17.72 7.44 -0.90
N PHE A 13 -17.74 6.10 -0.77
CA PHE A 13 -16.91 5.21 -1.58
C PHE A 13 -17.34 5.22 -3.05
N GLU A 14 -18.64 5.14 -3.33
CA GLU A 14 -19.20 5.27 -4.68
C GLU A 14 -18.81 6.62 -5.31
N ALA A 15 -18.96 7.72 -4.57
CA ALA A 15 -18.54 9.03 -5.06
C ALA A 15 -17.03 9.11 -5.32
N PHE A 16 -16.19 8.47 -4.50
CA PHE A 16 -14.74 8.47 -4.69
C PHE A 16 -14.29 7.69 -5.94
N THR A 17 -15.01 6.61 -6.27
CA THR A 17 -14.71 5.71 -7.41
C THR A 17 -15.35 6.17 -8.73
N ALA A 18 -16.19 7.20 -8.71
CA ALA A 18 -16.85 7.69 -9.91
C ALA A 18 -15.85 8.19 -11.00
N PRO A 19 -16.18 8.08 -12.30
CA PRO A 19 -15.26 8.38 -13.41
C PRO A 19 -14.69 9.81 -13.48
N ASP A 20 -15.42 10.80 -12.98
CA ASP A 20 -15.00 12.21 -13.06
C ASP A 20 -14.46 12.76 -11.73
N THR A 21 -14.30 11.89 -10.72
CA THR A 21 -13.89 12.33 -9.39
C THR A 21 -12.43 12.77 -9.38
N ASN A 22 -12.20 14.02 -8.98
CA ASN A 22 -10.88 14.48 -8.57
C ASN A 22 -10.52 13.85 -7.21
N ARG A 23 -9.85 12.69 -7.26
CA ARG A 23 -9.56 11.87 -6.06
C ARG A 23 -8.67 12.58 -5.05
N LEU A 24 -7.73 13.42 -5.49
CA LEU A 24 -6.92 14.25 -4.58
C LEU A 24 -7.80 15.20 -3.76
N LEU A 25 -8.61 16.00 -4.44
CA LEU A 25 -9.47 17.00 -3.79
C LEU A 25 -10.55 16.33 -2.93
N PHE A 26 -11.09 15.21 -3.40
CA PHE A 26 -12.07 14.43 -2.64
C PHE A 26 -11.47 13.96 -1.32
N LEU A 27 -10.29 13.31 -1.37
CA LEU A 27 -9.66 12.76 -0.19
C LEU A 27 -9.22 13.85 0.79
N GLU A 28 -8.68 14.97 0.30
CA GLU A 28 -8.36 16.13 1.14
C GLU A 28 -9.60 16.66 1.87
N ARG A 29 -10.74 16.78 1.17
CA ARG A 29 -12.01 17.24 1.77
C ARG A 29 -12.55 16.23 2.78
N LEU A 30 -12.48 14.94 2.48
CA LEU A 30 -12.91 13.88 3.39
C LEU A 30 -12.10 13.90 4.69
N LEU A 31 -10.77 14.02 4.59
CA LEU A 31 -9.88 14.11 5.75
C LEU A 31 -10.21 15.35 6.59
N LYS A 32 -10.37 16.52 5.97
CA LYS A 32 -10.75 17.76 6.67
C LYS A 32 -12.13 17.68 7.33
N ALA A 33 -13.11 17.06 6.66
CA ALA A 33 -14.45 16.89 7.22
C ALA A 33 -14.49 15.96 8.45
N LYS A 34 -13.48 15.10 8.60
CA LYS A 34 -13.28 14.22 9.77
C LYS A 34 -12.27 14.77 10.79
N ASP A 35 -11.89 16.05 10.66
CA ASP A 35 -10.88 16.71 11.50
C ASP A 35 -9.50 16.01 11.49
N ILE A 36 -9.19 15.25 10.44
CA ILE A 36 -7.90 14.57 10.27
C ILE A 36 -6.87 15.58 9.74
N PRO A 37 -5.76 15.82 10.46
CA PRO A 37 -4.75 16.79 10.04
C PRO A 37 -4.04 16.31 8.78
N CYS A 38 -4.17 17.07 7.70
CA CYS A 38 -3.56 16.74 6.42
C CYS A 38 -2.93 17.96 5.75
N THR A 39 -1.94 17.70 4.89
CA THR A 39 -1.29 18.72 4.06
C THR A 39 -1.02 18.14 2.68
N VAL A 40 -1.40 18.88 1.64
CA VAL A 40 -1.02 18.54 0.26
C VAL A 40 0.42 18.98 0.04
N VAL A 41 1.26 18.06 -0.42
CA VAL A 41 2.67 18.28 -0.74
C VAL A 41 2.89 17.97 -2.21
N GLU A 42 3.49 18.91 -2.94
CA GLU A 42 3.83 18.73 -4.35
C GLU A 42 5.32 18.40 -4.51
N LEU A 43 5.62 17.27 -5.16
CA LEU A 43 6.98 16.81 -5.43
C LEU A 43 7.09 16.34 -6.87
N ALA A 44 8.05 16.89 -7.62
CA ALA A 44 8.29 16.54 -9.03
C ALA A 44 7.03 16.60 -9.91
N GLY A 45 6.15 17.58 -9.67
CA GLY A 45 4.90 17.76 -10.41
C GLY A 45 3.79 16.77 -10.06
N ARG A 46 3.91 16.05 -8.94
CA ARG A 46 2.88 15.15 -8.40
C ARG A 46 2.46 15.63 -7.01
N ALA A 47 1.17 15.63 -6.77
CA ALA A 47 0.60 15.93 -5.47
C ALA A 47 0.52 14.66 -4.61
N HIS A 48 0.76 14.82 -3.33
CA HIS A 48 0.63 13.80 -2.30
C HIS A 48 -0.11 14.41 -1.11
N ILE A 49 -0.81 13.62 -0.31
CA ILE A 49 -1.41 14.08 0.94
C ILE A 49 -0.65 13.45 2.09
N ALA A 50 -0.05 14.27 2.95
CA ALA A 50 0.58 13.82 4.18
C ALA A 50 -0.34 14.05 5.36
N VAL A 51 -0.61 13.00 6.13
CA VAL A 51 -1.33 13.05 7.40
C VAL A 51 -0.33 12.90 8.54
N ARG A 52 -0.18 13.98 9.31
CA ARG A 52 0.74 14.06 10.46
C ARG A 52 -0.01 14.60 11.66
N PHE A 53 0.13 13.90 12.78
CA PHE A 53 -0.61 14.20 14.01
C PHE A 53 0.16 15.20 14.90
N GLY A 54 -0.46 15.63 15.99
CA GLY A 54 0.18 16.50 16.98
C GLY A 54 1.38 15.82 17.67
N LYS A 55 2.22 16.59 18.37
CA LYS A 55 3.44 16.08 19.01
C LYS A 55 3.20 14.90 19.97
N GLY A 56 2.07 14.88 20.69
CA GLY A 56 1.70 13.80 21.61
C GLY A 56 1.44 12.43 20.94
N ALA A 57 1.29 12.41 19.61
CA ALA A 57 1.20 11.17 18.85
C ALA A 57 2.56 10.47 18.66
N TYR A 58 3.69 11.17 18.87
CA TYR A 58 5.02 10.68 18.54
C TYR A 58 5.92 10.62 19.77
N HIS A 59 6.33 9.42 20.13
CA HIS A 59 7.29 9.18 21.19
C HIS A 59 8.71 8.98 20.62
N PRO A 60 9.74 9.68 21.11
CA PRO A 60 11.09 9.63 20.52
C PRO A 60 11.80 8.27 20.65
N PHE A 61 11.38 7.41 21.58
CA PHE A 61 11.92 6.04 21.73
C PHE A 61 11.38 5.03 20.72
N PHE A 62 10.30 5.34 19.99
CA PHE A 62 9.70 4.39 19.06
C PHE A 62 9.94 4.81 17.61
N GLN A 63 10.17 3.83 16.75
CA GLN A 63 10.28 4.06 15.32
C GLN A 63 8.98 4.65 14.78
N THR A 64 9.10 5.59 13.84
CA THR A 64 7.94 6.08 13.09
C THR A 64 7.54 5.05 12.05
N THR A 65 6.26 4.72 11.98
CA THR A 65 5.66 3.89 10.93
C THR A 65 4.98 4.79 9.91
N THR A 66 5.42 4.71 8.66
CA THR A 66 4.78 5.37 7.52
C THR A 66 3.93 4.38 6.76
N LEU A 67 2.64 4.67 6.65
CA LEU A 67 1.68 3.88 5.87
C LEU A 67 1.37 4.63 4.56
N ILE A 68 1.42 3.93 3.44
CA ILE A 68 1.29 4.53 2.10
C ILE A 68 0.19 3.81 1.31
N ALA A 69 -0.66 4.56 0.63
CA ALA A 69 -1.57 4.06 -0.39
C ALA A 69 -1.71 5.09 -1.51
N HIS A 70 -1.75 4.67 -2.76
CA HIS A 70 -1.94 5.61 -3.86
C HIS A 70 -3.43 5.92 -4.07
N TYR A 71 -3.72 7.18 -4.37
CA TYR A 71 -5.08 7.65 -4.61
C TYR A 71 -5.39 7.82 -6.11
N ASP A 72 -4.38 7.76 -7.00
CA ASP A 72 -4.63 7.73 -8.43
C ASP A 72 -5.10 6.35 -8.90
N ARG A 73 -5.62 6.30 -10.12
CA ARG A 73 -6.10 5.08 -10.80
C ARG A 73 -5.65 5.10 -12.24
N ASP A 74 -5.67 3.94 -12.88
CA ASP A 74 -5.50 3.84 -14.30
C ASP A 74 -6.66 4.52 -15.07
N GLU A 75 -6.31 5.56 -15.83
CA GLU A 75 -7.21 6.31 -16.71
C GLU A 75 -7.18 5.78 -18.16
N GLY A 76 -6.67 4.57 -18.39
CA GLY A 76 -6.65 3.95 -19.71
C GLY A 76 -8.07 3.79 -20.30
N PRO A 77 -8.24 3.57 -21.61
CA PRO A 77 -9.55 3.30 -22.19
C PRO A 77 -9.87 1.78 -22.19
N PRO A 78 -10.91 1.30 -21.48
CA PRO A 78 -11.82 2.02 -20.59
C PRO A 78 -11.24 2.26 -19.19
N PRO A 79 -11.61 3.36 -18.50
CA PRO A 79 -11.01 3.72 -17.22
C PRO A 79 -11.39 2.71 -16.15
N SER A 80 -10.44 2.42 -15.26
CA SER A 80 -10.70 1.62 -14.07
C SER A 80 -11.45 2.47 -13.04
N PRO A 81 -12.50 1.99 -12.37
CA PRO A 81 -13.06 2.67 -11.21
C PRO A 81 -12.05 2.74 -10.05
N GLY A 82 -11.17 1.75 -9.94
CA GLY A 82 -10.09 1.71 -8.96
C GLY A 82 -10.57 1.36 -7.55
N ALA A 83 -11.57 0.48 -7.43
CA ALA A 83 -12.19 0.15 -6.15
C ALA A 83 -11.21 -0.62 -5.24
N ASN A 84 -10.66 -1.73 -5.71
CA ASN A 84 -9.62 -2.46 -5.00
C ASN A 84 -8.25 -1.82 -5.25
N ASP A 85 -8.00 -1.29 -6.45
CA ASP A 85 -6.75 -0.65 -6.88
C ASP A 85 -6.93 0.87 -7.11
N ASN A 86 -6.83 1.72 -6.09
CA ASN A 86 -6.48 1.40 -4.70
C ASN A 86 -7.34 2.15 -3.67
N SER A 87 -8.64 2.32 -3.98
CA SER A 87 -9.59 3.01 -3.08
C SER A 87 -9.77 2.30 -1.74
N ALA A 88 -9.78 0.96 -1.74
CA ALA A 88 -9.93 0.17 -0.54
C ALA A 88 -8.83 0.48 0.50
N ALA A 89 -7.56 0.55 0.09
CA ALA A 89 -6.48 0.93 1.00
C ALA A 89 -6.60 2.39 1.44
N CYS A 90 -7.01 3.30 0.55
CA CYS A 90 -7.23 4.69 0.91
C CYS A 90 -8.26 4.83 2.04
N PHE A 91 -9.41 4.17 1.92
CA PHE A 91 -10.48 4.22 2.93
C PHE A 91 -10.09 3.51 4.23
N LEU A 92 -9.35 2.39 4.15
CA LEU A 92 -8.77 1.74 5.33
C LEU A 92 -7.85 2.68 6.12
N LEU A 93 -7.03 3.48 5.41
CA LEU A 93 -6.13 4.45 6.04
C LEU A 93 -6.86 5.69 6.56
N VAL A 94 -7.94 6.15 5.92
CA VAL A 94 -8.81 7.20 6.48
C VAL A 94 -9.46 6.71 7.77
N GLU A 95 -10.01 5.49 7.80
CA GLU A 95 -10.59 4.89 9.01
C GLU A 95 -9.56 4.76 10.13
N LEU A 96 -8.33 4.34 9.81
CA LEU A 96 -7.25 4.29 10.78
C LEU A 96 -6.91 5.69 11.29
N ALA A 97 -6.76 6.68 10.41
CA ALA A 97 -6.42 8.04 10.79
C ALA A 97 -7.44 8.66 11.76
N GLU A 98 -8.73 8.41 11.53
CA GLU A 98 -9.82 8.81 12.43
C GLU A 98 -9.64 8.19 13.83
N LYS A 99 -9.32 6.90 13.92
CA LYS A 99 -9.02 6.22 15.20
C LYS A 99 -7.76 6.76 15.89
N LEU A 100 -6.79 7.25 15.13
CA LEU A 100 -5.53 7.76 15.65
C LEU A 100 -5.67 9.15 16.29
N LEU A 101 -6.71 9.93 15.94
CA LEU A 101 -6.96 11.26 16.53
C LEU A 101 -7.04 11.25 18.05
N THR A 102 -7.56 10.18 18.64
CA THR A 102 -7.73 10.03 20.09
C THR A 102 -6.64 9.15 20.72
N ARG A 103 -5.62 8.74 19.96
CA ARG A 103 -4.58 7.83 20.42
C ARG A 103 -3.27 8.58 20.64
N GLU A 104 -2.61 8.31 21.75
CA GLU A 104 -1.29 8.87 22.02
C GLU A 104 -0.17 7.90 21.64
N ASN A 105 1.02 8.45 21.38
CA ASN A 105 2.28 7.73 21.18
C ASN A 105 2.23 6.63 20.10
N HIS A 106 1.33 6.71 19.12
CA HIS A 106 1.18 5.68 18.08
C HIS A 106 2.27 5.73 17.01
N ASN A 107 3.02 6.83 16.90
CA ASN A 107 4.16 6.98 16.00
C ASN A 107 3.84 6.67 14.52
N ILE A 108 2.64 7.00 14.06
CA ILE A 108 2.21 6.75 12.67
C ILE A 108 2.16 8.06 11.88
N MET A 109 2.62 7.98 10.64
CA MET A 109 2.35 8.93 9.57
C MET A 109 1.63 8.20 8.44
N ILE A 110 0.69 8.85 7.77
CA ILE A 110 0.02 8.30 6.59
C ILE A 110 0.35 9.20 5.39
N LEU A 111 0.65 8.59 4.25
CA LEU A 111 0.86 9.28 2.99
C LEU A 111 -0.08 8.71 1.94
N PHE A 112 -0.87 9.57 1.30
CA PHE A 112 -1.60 9.23 0.09
C PHE A 112 -0.80 9.73 -1.11
N THR A 113 -0.39 8.81 -1.97
CA THR A 113 0.50 9.09 -3.10
C THR A 113 -0.28 9.32 -4.39
N GLY A 114 0.17 10.28 -5.20
CA GLY A 114 -0.31 10.44 -6.57
C GLY A 114 0.77 10.06 -7.57
N GLY A 115 0.35 9.48 -8.70
CA GLY A 115 1.21 9.12 -9.81
C GLY A 115 1.88 7.75 -9.64
N GLU A 116 1.26 6.82 -8.91
CA GLU A 116 1.69 5.41 -8.90
C GLU A 116 1.56 4.83 -10.31
N GLU A 117 0.43 5.10 -10.96
CA GLU A 117 0.01 4.48 -12.22
C GLU A 117 0.89 4.94 -13.41
N ALA A 118 1.52 6.11 -13.26
CA ALA A 118 2.55 6.59 -14.17
C ALA A 118 3.82 5.72 -14.17
N GLY A 119 4.01 4.87 -13.15
CA GLY A 119 5.11 3.93 -13.02
C GLY A 119 5.17 2.88 -14.14
N LYS A 120 4.06 2.62 -14.84
CA LYS A 120 4.02 1.79 -16.06
C LYS A 120 4.96 2.31 -17.16
N GLN A 121 5.20 3.62 -17.18
CA GLN A 121 6.11 4.29 -18.13
C GLN A 121 7.56 4.37 -17.62
N GLY A 122 7.85 3.79 -16.47
CA GLY A 122 9.18 3.74 -15.85
C GLY A 122 9.19 4.22 -14.41
N ILE A 123 10.02 3.56 -13.58
CA ILE A 123 10.08 3.78 -12.13
C ILE A 123 10.38 5.23 -11.72
N ALA A 124 11.14 5.97 -12.53
CA ALA A 124 11.47 7.37 -12.28
C ALA A 124 10.27 8.32 -12.42
N ARG A 125 9.19 7.87 -13.07
CA ARG A 125 7.93 8.62 -13.21
C ARG A 125 6.92 8.33 -12.11
N GLN A 126 7.16 7.29 -11.31
CA GLN A 126 6.31 6.94 -10.18
C GLN A 126 6.45 7.98 -9.08
N GLY A 127 5.34 8.45 -8.52
CA GLY A 127 5.34 9.46 -7.46
C GLY A 127 6.18 9.06 -6.24
N ALA A 128 6.10 7.79 -5.83
CA ALA A 128 6.87 7.26 -4.71
C ALA A 128 8.40 7.30 -4.90
N PHE A 129 8.92 7.29 -6.13
CA PHE A 129 10.37 7.44 -6.37
C PHE A 129 10.86 8.85 -6.03
N ALA A 130 10.11 9.88 -6.45
CA ALA A 130 10.40 11.26 -6.11
C ALA A 130 10.26 11.50 -4.60
N LEU A 131 9.19 10.98 -4.00
CA LEU A 131 8.96 11.00 -2.55
C LEU A 131 10.12 10.36 -1.78
N GLY A 132 10.51 9.13 -2.13
CA GLY A 132 11.62 8.42 -1.49
C GLY A 132 12.94 9.15 -1.63
N THR A 133 13.20 9.75 -2.79
CA THR A 133 14.39 10.58 -3.01
C THR A 133 14.37 11.84 -2.13
N GLY A 134 13.21 12.48 -1.98
CA GLY A 134 13.01 13.62 -1.09
C GLY A 134 13.25 13.26 0.37
N LEU A 135 12.61 12.20 0.87
CA LEU A 135 12.77 11.70 2.25
C LEU A 135 14.24 11.38 2.57
N ARG A 136 14.96 10.76 1.62
CA ARG A 136 16.39 10.48 1.76
C ARG A 136 17.24 11.74 1.86
N ARG A 137 16.93 12.77 1.06
CA ARG A 137 17.65 14.06 1.12
C ARG A 137 17.41 14.80 2.44
N LEU A 138 16.23 14.63 3.03
CA LEU A 138 15.88 15.20 4.32
C LEU A 138 16.38 14.38 5.53
N ASN A 139 17.08 13.27 5.28
CA ASN A 139 17.51 12.31 6.30
C ASN A 139 16.33 11.79 7.16
N GLN A 140 15.13 11.76 6.58
CA GLN A 140 13.89 11.27 7.21
C GLN A 140 13.60 9.82 6.83
N THR A 141 14.66 9.03 6.61
CA THR A 141 14.55 7.60 6.26
C THR A 141 14.48 6.69 7.49
N ALA A 142 14.49 7.28 8.69
CA ALA A 142 14.40 6.55 9.94
C ALA A 142 12.93 6.14 10.18
N GLY A 143 12.66 4.84 10.06
CA GLY A 143 11.35 4.28 10.37
C GLY A 143 10.97 3.15 9.44
N ARG A 144 9.76 2.64 9.68
CA ARG A 144 9.17 1.50 8.99
C ARG A 144 8.24 2.01 7.91
N VAL A 145 8.33 1.47 6.71
CA VAL A 145 7.48 1.90 5.58
C VAL A 145 6.67 0.72 5.09
N PHE A 146 5.35 0.83 5.20
CA PHE A 146 4.39 -0.14 4.68
C PHE A 146 3.58 0.49 3.55
N VAL A 147 3.55 -0.18 2.40
CA VAL A 147 2.74 0.20 1.25
C VAL A 147 1.54 -0.73 1.20
N LEU A 148 0.34 -0.18 1.14
CA LEU A 148 -0.92 -0.92 1.06
C LEU A 148 -1.44 -0.80 -0.37
N ASP A 149 -1.71 -1.93 -0.99
CA ASP A 149 -2.24 -1.99 -2.35
C ASP A 149 -3.17 -3.20 -2.51
N ALA A 150 -4.29 -3.03 -3.22
CA ALA A 150 -5.30 -4.06 -3.42
C ALA A 150 -5.70 -4.80 -2.13
N CYS A 151 -6.03 -4.01 -1.10
CA CYS A 151 -6.30 -4.51 0.24
C CYS A 151 -7.78 -4.83 0.51
N GLY A 152 -8.65 -4.79 -0.49
CA GLY A 152 -10.11 -4.82 -0.35
C GLY A 152 -10.80 -6.11 -0.78
N ARG A 153 -10.08 -7.13 -1.26
CA ARG A 153 -10.65 -8.41 -1.71
C ARG A 153 -9.90 -9.61 -1.16
N GLY A 154 -10.62 -10.50 -0.48
CA GLY A 154 -10.11 -11.76 0.05
C GLY A 154 -10.04 -11.83 1.58
N ASP A 155 -9.27 -12.78 2.07
CA ASP A 155 -9.21 -13.15 3.50
C ASP A 155 -7.80 -13.55 3.97
N THR A 156 -6.80 -13.42 3.09
CA THR A 156 -5.41 -13.81 3.34
C THR A 156 -4.47 -12.63 3.05
N LEU A 157 -3.72 -12.23 4.09
CA LEU A 157 -2.77 -11.12 4.02
C LEU A 157 -1.50 -11.59 3.30
N ILE A 158 -1.06 -10.85 2.29
CA ILE A 158 0.15 -11.17 1.55
C ILE A 158 1.22 -10.12 1.86
N LEU A 159 2.33 -10.58 2.42
CA LEU A 159 3.55 -9.81 2.55
C LEU A 159 4.38 -10.01 1.29
N SER A 160 4.59 -8.94 0.53
CA SER A 160 5.38 -9.01 -0.69
C SER A 160 6.83 -9.44 -0.46
N ALA A 161 7.22 -10.54 -1.10
CA ALA A 161 8.57 -11.08 -1.12
C ALA A 161 9.39 -10.61 -2.34
N VAL A 162 8.93 -9.60 -3.09
CA VAL A 162 9.64 -9.14 -4.30
C VAL A 162 11.01 -8.56 -3.98
N ALA A 163 12.00 -8.89 -4.80
CA ALA A 163 13.31 -8.26 -4.70
C ALA A 163 13.22 -6.76 -5.03
N PRO A 164 14.13 -5.91 -4.53
CA PRO A 164 14.29 -4.55 -5.03
C PRO A 164 14.48 -4.54 -6.55
N PRO A 165 13.87 -3.59 -7.28
CA PRO A 165 14.06 -3.48 -8.72
C PRO A 165 15.52 -3.16 -9.06
N GLY A 166 15.99 -3.64 -10.22
CA GLY A 166 17.32 -3.31 -10.73
C GLY A 166 17.49 -1.81 -10.95
N GLY A 167 18.72 -1.30 -10.78
CA GLY A 167 19.01 0.13 -10.97
C GLY A 167 18.94 0.99 -9.71
N SER A 168 19.01 0.39 -8.52
CA SER A 168 19.13 1.12 -7.24
C SER A 168 20.26 2.16 -7.29
N VAL A 169 19.96 3.40 -6.86
CA VAL A 169 20.92 4.50 -6.73
C VAL A 169 21.90 4.31 -5.55
N LEU A 170 21.86 3.16 -4.87
CA LEU A 170 22.71 2.88 -3.73
C LEU A 170 24.14 2.54 -4.14
N HIS A 171 25.11 3.14 -3.44
CA HIS A 171 26.52 2.76 -3.54
C HIS A 171 26.71 1.33 -3.02
N ARG A 172 27.63 0.55 -3.63
CA ARG A 172 27.92 -0.84 -3.24
C ARG A 172 28.10 -1.07 -1.73
N ARG A 173 28.70 -0.13 -1.00
CA ARG A 173 28.89 -0.21 0.46
C ARG A 173 27.59 -0.06 1.27
N LYS A 174 26.60 0.67 0.75
CA LYS A 174 25.28 0.88 1.41
C LYS A 174 24.27 -0.21 1.06
N ILE A 175 24.50 -0.95 -0.02
CA ILE A 175 23.63 -2.05 -0.46
C ILE A 175 23.43 -3.10 0.65
N ARG A 176 24.51 -3.52 1.33
CA ARG A 176 24.40 -4.54 2.39
C ARG A 176 23.54 -4.09 3.56
N ALA A 177 23.71 -2.84 4.02
CA ALA A 177 22.89 -2.26 5.09
C ALA A 177 21.42 -2.18 4.66
N PHE A 178 21.15 -1.67 3.45
CA PHE A 178 19.79 -1.61 2.91
C PHE A 178 19.09 -2.96 2.86
N TYR A 179 19.76 -4.03 2.40
CA TYR A 179 19.17 -5.36 2.38
C TYR A 179 18.93 -5.92 3.79
N LYS A 180 19.80 -5.59 4.75
CA LYS A 180 19.60 -5.94 6.15
C LYS A 180 18.35 -5.24 6.71
N ASP A 181 18.25 -3.91 6.53
CA ASP A 181 17.12 -3.11 7.01
C ASP A 181 15.80 -3.57 6.36
N LEU A 182 15.84 -3.94 5.08
CA LEU A 182 14.69 -4.52 4.39
C LEU A 182 14.27 -5.84 5.00
N GLU A 183 15.20 -6.77 5.23
CA GLU A 183 14.89 -8.08 5.82
C GLU A 183 14.36 -7.96 7.26
N GLU A 184 14.91 -7.03 8.04
CA GLU A 184 14.40 -6.70 9.38
C GLU A 184 12.96 -6.20 9.30
N LEU A 185 12.65 -5.27 8.38
CA LEU A 185 11.29 -4.80 8.14
C LEU A 185 10.33 -5.94 7.73
N ARG A 186 10.80 -6.90 6.91
CA ARG A 186 10.01 -8.08 6.52
C ARG A 186 9.70 -8.99 7.71
N ALA A 187 10.71 -9.25 8.53
CA ALA A 187 10.57 -10.09 9.71
C ALA A 187 9.59 -9.46 10.71
N GLU A 188 9.67 -8.14 10.93
CA GLU A 188 8.71 -7.41 11.74
C GLU A 188 7.28 -7.49 11.18
N ALA A 189 7.12 -7.31 9.87
CA ALA A 189 5.83 -7.44 9.19
C ALA A 189 5.22 -8.84 9.41
N ALA A 190 6.05 -9.89 9.31
CA ALA A 190 5.65 -11.27 9.56
C ALA A 190 5.20 -11.51 11.01
N VAL A 191 5.92 -10.95 11.99
CA VAL A 191 5.53 -11.03 13.41
C VAL A 191 4.17 -10.35 13.64
N LEU A 192 3.97 -9.16 13.07
CA LEU A 192 2.71 -8.42 13.18
C LEU A 192 1.56 -9.16 12.47
N ALA A 193 1.81 -9.73 11.29
CA ALA A 193 0.85 -10.54 10.56
C ALA A 193 0.45 -11.80 11.34
N GLN A 194 1.43 -12.52 11.90
CA GLN A 194 1.17 -13.70 12.71
C GLN A 194 0.34 -13.39 13.96
N LYS A 195 0.59 -12.23 14.59
CA LYS A 195 -0.15 -11.80 15.79
C LYS A 195 -1.59 -11.37 15.48
N SER A 196 -1.79 -10.65 14.37
CA SER A 196 -3.09 -10.04 14.02
C SER A 196 -3.98 -10.96 13.17
N CYS A 197 -3.36 -11.84 12.39
CA CYS A 197 -3.99 -12.66 11.36
C CYS A 197 -3.46 -14.12 11.37
N PRO A 198 -3.48 -14.83 12.52
CA PRO A 198 -2.87 -16.15 12.64
C PRO A 198 -3.48 -17.13 11.62
N GLY A 199 -2.62 -17.81 10.86
CA GLY A 199 -3.03 -18.78 9.83
C GLY A 199 -3.74 -18.16 8.61
N ARG A 200 -3.71 -16.83 8.47
CA ARG A 200 -4.33 -16.06 7.37
C ARG A 200 -3.35 -15.07 6.76
N TRP A 201 -2.07 -15.44 6.67
CA TRP A 201 -1.08 -14.65 5.97
C TRP A 201 -0.03 -15.54 5.27
N LEU A 202 0.54 -15.04 4.18
CA LEU A 202 1.62 -15.66 3.43
C LEU A 202 2.66 -14.62 3.00
N SER A 203 3.89 -15.06 2.77
CA SER A 203 4.92 -14.26 2.10
C SER A 203 5.09 -14.77 0.67
N LEU A 204 4.68 -13.98 -0.31
CA LEU A 204 4.63 -14.37 -1.73
C LEU A 204 5.17 -13.25 -2.62
N PRO A 205 5.71 -13.57 -3.81
CA PRO A 205 6.00 -12.53 -4.79
C PRO A 205 4.69 -11.89 -5.28
N THR A 206 4.70 -10.58 -5.50
CA THR A 206 3.53 -9.77 -5.91
C THR A 206 3.89 -8.89 -7.11
N PRO A 207 2.92 -8.26 -7.79
CA PRO A 207 3.19 -7.06 -8.58
C PRO A 207 3.90 -6.00 -7.72
N TYR A 208 4.64 -5.11 -8.39
CA TYR A 208 5.13 -3.90 -7.75
C TYR A 208 4.02 -2.86 -7.66
N SER A 209 4.11 -2.04 -6.62
CA SER A 209 3.32 -0.83 -6.36
C SER A 209 4.30 0.32 -6.08
N ASP A 210 3.91 1.32 -5.28
CA ASP A 210 4.78 2.39 -4.78
C ASP A 210 6.06 1.89 -4.08
N ASN A 211 6.05 0.65 -3.58
CA ASN A 211 7.23 0.02 -3.00
C ASN A 211 8.39 -0.07 -4.01
N ALA A 212 8.13 -0.18 -5.31
CA ALA A 212 9.19 -0.16 -6.32
C ALA A 212 9.97 1.16 -6.28
N GLY A 213 9.29 2.29 -6.37
CA GLY A 213 9.89 3.62 -6.33
C GLY A 213 10.68 3.86 -5.04
N LEU A 214 10.14 3.44 -3.90
CA LEU A 214 10.82 3.54 -2.60
C LEU A 214 12.09 2.69 -2.56
N LEU A 215 12.01 1.41 -2.95
CA LEU A 215 13.15 0.50 -2.98
C LEU A 215 14.24 1.00 -3.95
N ALA A 216 13.84 1.52 -5.12
CA ALA A 216 14.77 2.12 -6.09
C ALA A 216 15.44 3.39 -5.54
N ALA A 217 14.71 4.19 -4.75
CA ALA A 217 15.25 5.33 -4.03
C ALA A 217 16.12 4.94 -2.81
N GLY A 218 16.19 3.65 -2.47
CA GLY A 218 16.98 3.12 -1.36
C GLY A 218 16.28 3.26 0.00
N ILE A 219 14.95 3.30 0.01
CA ILE A 219 14.11 3.25 1.21
C ILE A 219 13.55 1.82 1.34
N PRO A 220 13.88 1.08 2.42
CA PRO A 220 13.23 -0.19 2.70
C PRO A 220 11.73 -0.01 2.84
N ALA A 221 10.94 -0.78 2.07
CA ALA A 221 9.49 -0.68 2.07
C ALA A 221 8.86 -2.07 1.89
N GLN A 222 7.89 -2.39 2.73
CA GLN A 222 7.14 -3.66 2.69
C GLN A 222 5.76 -3.43 2.09
N LEU A 223 5.48 -4.07 0.95
CA LEU A 223 4.16 -4.06 0.33
C LEU A 223 3.24 -5.10 1.00
N ILE A 224 2.02 -4.67 1.30
CA ILE A 224 0.94 -5.43 1.90
C ILE A 224 -0.22 -5.44 0.91
N THR A 225 -0.72 -6.63 0.59
CA THR A 225 -1.92 -6.81 -0.26
C THR A 225 -2.79 -7.92 0.30
N VAL A 226 -4.02 -8.06 -0.17
CA VAL A 226 -4.95 -9.11 0.27
C VAL A 226 -5.37 -9.93 -0.95
N LEU A 227 -5.43 -11.25 -0.75
CA LEU A 227 -5.97 -12.19 -1.72
C LEU A 227 -6.99 -13.12 -1.06
N PRO A 228 -7.98 -13.63 -1.83
CA PRO A 228 -8.70 -14.82 -1.44
C PRO A 228 -7.73 -15.98 -1.24
N ARG A 229 -7.93 -16.79 -0.18
CA ARG A 229 -7.05 -17.92 0.16
C ARG A 229 -6.74 -18.82 -1.02
N GLU A 230 -7.75 -19.19 -1.82
CA GLU A 230 -7.57 -20.07 -2.97
C GLU A 230 -6.63 -19.47 -4.04
N GLU A 231 -6.73 -18.16 -4.27
CA GLU A 231 -5.84 -17.43 -5.18
C GLU A 231 -4.41 -17.40 -4.62
N ALA A 232 -4.25 -17.14 -3.32
CA ALA A 232 -2.95 -17.11 -2.64
C ALA A 232 -2.26 -18.47 -2.62
N GLU A 233 -3.00 -19.55 -2.36
CA GLU A 233 -2.47 -20.93 -2.38
C GLU A 233 -2.11 -21.38 -3.79
N THR A 234 -2.91 -21.01 -4.79
CA THR A 234 -2.59 -21.27 -6.19
C THR A 234 -1.31 -20.57 -6.58
N LEU A 235 -1.19 -19.29 -6.21
CA LEU A 235 0.03 -18.52 -6.45
C LEU A 235 1.25 -19.14 -5.75
N LEU A 236 1.11 -19.57 -4.50
CA LEU A 236 2.18 -20.25 -3.76
C LEU A 236 2.65 -21.51 -4.51
N ARG A 237 1.73 -22.32 -5.04
CA ARG A 237 2.07 -23.54 -5.79
C ARG A 237 2.76 -23.24 -7.12
N THR A 238 2.33 -22.19 -7.83
CA THR A 238 2.83 -21.89 -9.18
C THR A 238 4.07 -21.00 -9.20
N ALA A 239 4.27 -20.18 -8.16
CA ALA A 239 5.29 -19.14 -8.13
C ALA A 239 6.12 -19.09 -6.84
N GLY A 240 5.88 -20.00 -5.89
CA GLY A 240 6.70 -20.13 -4.68
C GLY A 240 8.18 -20.32 -5.04
N GLY A 241 9.02 -19.38 -4.63
CA GLY A 241 10.46 -19.41 -4.89
C GLY A 241 10.93 -18.74 -6.19
N ILE A 242 10.04 -18.14 -6.98
CA ILE A 242 10.44 -17.38 -8.17
C ILE A 242 10.94 -15.98 -7.77
N PRO A 243 12.15 -15.56 -8.20
CA PRO A 243 12.66 -14.21 -7.95
C PRO A 243 11.75 -13.11 -8.54
N GLY A 244 11.65 -11.97 -7.85
CA GLY A 244 10.67 -10.91 -8.18
C GLY A 244 10.64 -10.42 -9.63
N GLU A 245 11.79 -10.23 -10.29
CA GLU A 245 11.84 -9.78 -11.69
C GLU A 245 11.35 -10.88 -12.66
N GLN A 246 11.71 -12.14 -12.39
CA GLN A 246 11.23 -13.28 -13.17
C GLN A 246 9.73 -13.47 -12.94
N PHE A 247 9.28 -13.30 -11.70
CA PHE A 247 7.88 -13.35 -11.35
C PHE A 247 7.07 -12.26 -12.05
N ARG A 248 7.55 -11.01 -12.08
CA ARG A 248 6.89 -9.92 -12.82
C ARG A 248 6.75 -10.24 -14.31
N ARG A 249 7.80 -10.78 -14.94
CA ARG A 249 7.75 -11.20 -16.34
C ARG A 249 6.75 -12.33 -16.56
N LEU A 250 6.68 -13.29 -15.64
CA LEU A 250 5.68 -14.34 -15.68
C LEU A 250 4.26 -13.79 -15.53
N LEU A 251 4.02 -12.87 -14.60
CA LEU A 251 2.71 -12.22 -14.45
C LEU A 251 2.28 -11.52 -15.74
N LEU A 252 3.18 -10.78 -16.40
CA LEU A 252 2.88 -10.13 -17.68
C LEU A 252 2.52 -11.16 -18.76
N ALA A 253 3.33 -12.21 -18.89
CA ALA A 253 3.07 -13.29 -19.85
C ALA A 253 1.76 -14.05 -19.56
N PHE A 254 1.43 -14.26 -18.28
CA PHE A 254 0.21 -14.93 -17.89
C PHE A 254 -1.03 -14.05 -18.07
N ARG A 255 -0.91 -12.74 -17.89
CA ARG A 255 -1.99 -11.78 -18.14
C ARG A 255 -2.39 -11.80 -19.62
N ASP A 256 -1.41 -11.88 -20.52
CA ASP A 256 -1.65 -11.94 -21.96
C ASP A 256 -2.22 -13.29 -22.43
N THR A 257 -1.99 -14.37 -21.67
CA THR A 257 -2.43 -15.74 -22.02
C THR A 257 -3.69 -16.18 -21.28
N GLY A 258 -4.21 -15.38 -20.35
CA GLY A 258 -5.39 -15.72 -19.54
C GLY A 258 -5.17 -16.89 -18.57
N ASN A 259 -3.90 -17.20 -18.24
CA ASN A 259 -3.56 -18.33 -17.39
C ASN A 259 -4.06 -18.13 -15.94
N GLY A 260 -4.69 -19.15 -15.35
CA GLY A 260 -5.21 -19.14 -13.98
C GLY A 260 -4.15 -19.03 -12.87
N ALA A 261 -2.86 -19.04 -13.20
CA ALA A 261 -1.78 -18.81 -12.25
C ALA A 261 -1.72 -17.36 -11.71
N VAL A 262 -2.32 -16.39 -12.42
CA VAL A 262 -2.45 -15.01 -11.91
C VAL A 262 -3.75 -14.90 -11.11
N PRO A 263 -3.68 -14.51 -9.83
CA PRO A 263 -4.84 -14.19 -9.01
C PRO A 263 -5.88 -13.37 -9.79
N GLN A 264 -7.15 -13.79 -9.77
CA GLN A 264 -8.23 -13.04 -10.40
C GLN A 264 -8.28 -11.61 -9.84
N THR A 265 -8.02 -11.45 -8.55
CA THR A 265 -7.90 -10.17 -7.87
C THR A 265 -6.96 -9.21 -8.61
N TRP A 266 -5.82 -9.69 -9.08
CA TRP A 266 -4.86 -8.86 -9.82
C TRP A 266 -5.17 -8.72 -11.31
N ARG A 267 -5.92 -9.66 -11.89
CA ARG A 267 -6.39 -9.55 -13.28
C ARG A 267 -7.46 -8.48 -13.47
N MET A 268 -8.19 -8.15 -12.42
CA MET A 268 -9.20 -7.08 -12.45
C MET A 268 -8.59 -5.68 -12.35
N MET A 269 -7.37 -5.54 -11.81
CA MET A 269 -6.65 -4.26 -11.75
C MET A 269 -6.53 -3.62 -13.13
N HIS A 270 -6.67 -2.30 -13.18
CA HIS A 270 -6.63 -1.50 -14.43
C HIS A 270 -7.71 -1.91 -15.45
N THR A 271 -8.83 -2.48 -14.99
CA THR A 271 -9.96 -2.82 -15.86
C THR A 271 -11.25 -2.23 -15.30
N ALA A 272 -12.28 -2.13 -16.15
CA ALA A 272 -13.62 -1.74 -15.74
C ALA A 272 -14.26 -2.69 -14.70
N GLN A 273 -13.67 -3.86 -14.45
CA GLN A 273 -14.16 -4.82 -13.45
C GLN A 273 -13.75 -4.46 -12.02
N ASP A 274 -12.77 -3.57 -11.81
CA ASP A 274 -12.32 -3.15 -10.49
C ASP A 274 -13.31 -2.20 -9.81
N THR A 275 -14.47 -2.77 -9.45
CA THR A 275 -15.65 -2.11 -8.91
C THR A 275 -15.87 -2.46 -7.44
N ALA A 276 -16.69 -1.67 -6.74
CA ALA A 276 -17.02 -1.90 -5.33
C ALA A 276 -17.61 -3.30 -5.06
N ASP A 277 -18.35 -3.87 -6.03
CA ASP A 277 -18.95 -5.21 -5.94
C ASP A 277 -17.93 -6.34 -5.84
N THR A 278 -16.67 -6.09 -6.21
CA THR A 278 -15.58 -7.09 -6.11
C THR A 278 -14.93 -7.14 -4.73
N LEU A 279 -15.21 -6.14 -3.88
CA LEU A 279 -14.65 -6.05 -2.54
C LEU A 279 -15.33 -7.03 -1.59
N THR A 280 -14.61 -7.47 -0.56
CA THR A 280 -15.13 -8.45 0.40
C THR A 280 -15.01 -7.95 1.84
N PRO A 281 -16.05 -8.10 2.69
CA PRO A 281 -16.01 -7.65 4.09
C PRO A 281 -14.87 -8.25 4.92
N GLU A 282 -14.48 -9.47 4.57
CA GLU A 282 -13.38 -10.21 5.20
C GLU A 282 -12.05 -9.47 5.05
N ALA A 283 -11.80 -8.85 3.90
CA ALA A 283 -10.56 -8.13 3.62
C ALA A 283 -10.43 -6.90 4.54
N PHE A 284 -11.52 -6.15 4.71
CA PHE A 284 -11.55 -5.01 5.63
C PHE A 284 -11.39 -5.44 7.08
N THR A 285 -12.02 -6.55 7.48
CA THR A 285 -11.87 -7.11 8.83
C THR A 285 -10.41 -7.52 9.10
N LEU A 286 -9.78 -8.20 8.14
CA LEU A 286 -8.39 -8.61 8.19
C LEU A 286 -7.45 -7.40 8.29
N MET A 287 -7.61 -6.42 7.40
CA MET A 287 -6.76 -5.24 7.34
C MET A 287 -6.93 -4.35 8.57
N ARG A 288 -8.15 -4.20 9.11
CA ARG A 288 -8.36 -3.49 10.39
C ARG A 288 -7.58 -4.13 11.54
N SER A 289 -7.56 -5.47 11.61
CA SER A 289 -6.79 -6.19 12.63
C SER A 289 -5.29 -5.91 12.49
N PHE A 290 -4.76 -6.00 11.26
CA PHE A 290 -3.35 -5.73 10.98
C PHE A 290 -2.96 -4.26 11.26
N LEU A 291 -3.77 -3.30 10.81
CA LEU A 291 -3.53 -1.87 11.03
C LEU A 291 -3.66 -1.46 12.51
N ASP A 292 -4.59 -2.04 13.25
CA ASP A 292 -4.69 -1.84 14.70
C ASP A 292 -3.45 -2.39 15.42
N ALA A 293 -2.94 -3.55 15.02
CA ALA A 293 -1.68 -4.10 15.54
C ALA A 293 -0.49 -3.16 15.26
N LEU A 294 -0.37 -2.63 14.04
CA LEU A 294 0.63 -1.60 13.69
C LEU A 294 0.52 -0.34 14.56
N SER A 295 -0.70 0.14 14.82
CA SER A 295 -0.93 1.34 15.66
C SER A 295 -0.57 1.17 17.13
N ARG A 296 -0.55 -0.08 17.60
CA ARG A 296 -0.21 -0.46 18.97
C ARG A 296 1.26 -0.76 19.15
N ASP A 297 1.94 -1.06 18.06
CA ASP A 297 3.32 -1.50 18.07
C ASP A 297 4.26 -0.38 18.53
N LYS A 298 5.25 -0.76 19.35
CA LYS A 298 6.21 0.13 20.01
C LYS A 298 7.65 -0.30 19.72
N THR A 299 7.95 -0.70 18.48
CA THR A 299 9.32 -1.02 18.06
C THR A 299 10.27 0.13 18.44
N PRO A 300 11.32 -0.13 19.23
CA PRO A 300 12.28 0.90 19.63
C PRO A 300 13.15 1.35 18.45
N VAL A 301 13.61 2.60 18.51
CA VAL A 301 14.59 3.17 17.55
C VAL A 301 15.92 2.42 17.60
#